data_AF-A0A961U0F8-F1
#
_entry.id   AF-A0A961U0F8-F1
#
_cell.length_a   1.000
_cell.length_b   1.000
_cell.length_c   1.000
_cell.angle_alpha   90.00
_cell.angle_beta   90.00
_cell.angle_gamma   90.00
#
_symmetry.space_group_name_H-M   'P 1'
#
loop_
_entity.id
_entity.type
_entity.pdbx_description
1 polymer ?
#
loop_
_entity_poly.entity_id
_entity_poly.type
_entity_poly.pdbx_seq_one_letter_code
_entity_poly.pdbx_strand_id
1 'polypeptide(L)'
;MRDILSDLKQDNLLSDPDPVRRAQIQMKAPLIKRFYASVDVIDTPEGFVIHLDGKPVRTPAKSVMLLPTRKAAQLVANEFAAQGDHVLPETMPVMRLVNTALDGVATDTQAVLEDIQRFASCDMVFYRADAPKTLVERQALTWDPVLD
;
A
#
# COMPACT_ATOMS: atom_id res chain seq x y z
N MET A 1 6.99 3.28 -0.09
CA MET A 1 7.86 2.07 -0.08
C MET A 1 9.14 2.28 0.74
N ARG A 2 9.60 3.53 0.96
CA ARG A 2 10.71 3.80 1.88
C ARG A 2 10.33 3.43 3.33
N ASP A 3 9.13 3.79 3.79
CA ASP A 3 8.87 3.88 5.24
C ASP A 3 8.68 2.54 5.98
N ILE A 4 8.17 1.49 5.33
CA ILE A 4 8.03 0.15 5.97
C ILE A 4 9.40 -0.50 6.21
N LEU A 5 10.38 -0.18 5.36
CA LEU A 5 11.73 -0.73 5.46
C LEU A 5 12.64 0.13 6.34
N SER A 6 12.36 1.43 6.46
CA SER A 6 13.15 2.39 7.26
C SER A 6 13.25 2.02 8.74
N ASP A 7 12.14 1.55 9.31
CA ASP A 7 11.91 1.77 10.74
C ASP A 7 12.42 0.69 11.70
N LEU A 8 13.03 -0.41 11.21
CA LEU A 8 13.28 -1.55 12.10
C LEU A 8 14.69 -2.16 12.13
N LYS A 9 15.70 -1.63 11.43
CA LYS A 9 17.14 -2.03 11.60
C LYS A 9 18.15 -1.33 10.65
N GLN A 10 17.78 -0.24 9.97
CA GLN A 10 18.53 0.21 8.79
C GLN A 10 19.92 0.81 9.05
N ASP A 11 20.17 1.42 10.22
CA ASP A 11 21.43 2.17 10.43
C ASP A 11 22.70 1.31 10.36
N ASN A 12 22.62 0.00 10.61
CA ASN A 12 23.81 -0.89 10.59
C ASN A 12 23.95 -1.78 9.35
N LEU A 13 22.95 -1.83 8.45
CA LEU A 13 22.97 -2.71 7.28
C LEU A 13 23.32 -1.97 5.97
N LEU A 14 23.28 -0.64 5.97
CA LEU A 14 23.37 0.20 4.77
C LEU A 14 24.78 0.76 4.48
N SER A 15 25.76 0.50 5.36
CA SER A 15 27.08 1.14 5.33
C SER A 15 28.23 0.27 4.80
N ASP A 16 27.94 -0.84 4.10
CA ASP A 16 29.01 -1.66 3.50
C ASP A 16 29.65 -0.90 2.32
N PRO A 17 30.99 -0.70 2.31
CA PRO A 17 31.68 0.06 1.27
C PRO A 17 31.65 -0.63 -0.11
N ASP A 18 31.41 -1.95 -0.17
CA ASP A 18 31.30 -2.69 -1.44
C ASP A 18 29.85 -2.63 -1.98
N PRO A 19 29.63 -2.04 -3.17
CA PRO A 19 28.30 -1.89 -3.75
C PRO A 19 27.62 -3.22 -4.10
N VAL A 20 28.39 -4.28 -4.41
CA VAL A 20 27.84 -5.61 -4.73
C VAL A 20 27.36 -6.31 -3.47
N ARG A 21 28.16 -6.26 -2.40
CA ARG A 21 27.77 -6.81 -1.09
C ARG A 21 26.58 -6.05 -0.50
N ARG A 22 26.54 -4.73 -0.64
CA ARG A 22 25.40 -3.91 -0.24
C ARG A 22 24.11 -4.35 -0.92
N ALA A 23 24.14 -4.59 -2.23
CA ALA A 23 22.99 -5.10 -2.97
C ALA A 23 22.57 -6.51 -2.51
N GLN A 24 23.55 -7.40 -2.24
CA GLN A 24 23.28 -8.75 -1.73
C GLN A 24 22.68 -8.74 -0.31
N ILE A 25 23.13 -7.83 0.56
CA ILE A 25 22.59 -7.63 1.92
C ILE A 25 21.16 -7.06 1.84
N GLN A 26 20.91 -6.12 0.93
CA GLN A 26 19.57 -5.59 0.64
C GLN A 26 18.60 -6.69 0.18
N MET A 27 19.05 -7.60 -0.68
CA MET A 27 18.26 -8.75 -1.12
C MET A 27 17.94 -9.74 0.01
N LYS A 28 18.68 -9.68 1.13
CA LYS A 28 18.52 -10.53 2.32
C LYS A 28 17.89 -9.78 3.51
N ALA A 29 17.15 -8.69 3.28
CA ALA A 29 16.39 -8.06 4.35
C ALA A 29 15.49 -9.14 5.02
N PRO A 30 15.66 -9.41 6.32
CA PRO A 30 15.03 -10.55 6.94
C PRO A 30 13.52 -10.32 7.00
N LEU A 31 12.79 -11.14 6.25
CA LEU A 31 11.34 -11.22 6.32
C LEU A 31 10.94 -11.57 7.76
N ILE A 32 9.95 -10.87 8.30
CA ILE A 32 9.51 -11.06 9.68
C ILE A 32 8.79 -12.40 9.74
N LYS A 33 9.25 -13.31 10.60
CA LYS A 33 8.55 -14.57 10.85
C LYS A 33 7.16 -14.27 11.41
N ARG A 34 6.13 -14.97 10.93
CA ARG A 34 4.76 -14.84 11.45
C ARG A 34 4.77 -15.12 12.95
N PHE A 35 4.34 -14.12 13.72
CA PHE A 35 4.40 -14.12 15.19
C PHE A 35 3.02 -14.26 15.83
N TYR A 36 1.97 -14.45 15.01
CA TYR A 36 0.58 -14.49 15.45
C TYR A 36 -0.14 -15.73 14.90
N ALA A 37 -1.09 -16.26 15.68
CA ALA A 37 -1.92 -17.39 15.29
C ALA A 37 -3.29 -16.95 14.75
N SER A 38 -3.94 -16.03 15.46
CA SER A 38 -5.30 -15.55 15.21
C SER A 38 -5.31 -14.12 14.68
N VAL A 39 -6.29 -13.82 13.83
CA VAL A 39 -6.54 -12.51 13.25
C VAL A 39 -8.02 -12.20 13.37
N ASP A 40 -8.35 -11.18 14.14
CA ASP A 40 -9.73 -10.83 14.47
C ASP A 40 -10.04 -9.38 14.05
N VAL A 41 -11.28 -9.13 13.64
CA VAL A 41 -11.80 -7.78 13.42
C VAL A 41 -12.69 -7.41 14.61
N ILE A 42 -12.27 -6.38 15.34
CA ILE A 42 -12.95 -5.90 16.54
C ILE A 42 -13.73 -4.64 16.19
N ASP A 43 -15.01 -4.63 16.57
CA ASP A 43 -15.90 -3.47 16.47
C ASP A 43 -15.66 -2.53 17.66
N THR A 44 -15.52 -1.24 17.39
CA THR A 44 -15.33 -0.19 18.38
C THR A 44 -16.28 0.97 18.05
N PRO A 45 -16.62 1.84 19.03
CA PRO A 45 -17.48 2.99 18.76
C PRO A 45 -16.98 3.93 17.65
N GLU A 46 -15.68 3.93 17.37
CA GLU A 46 -15.03 4.80 16.38
C GLU A 46 -14.80 4.11 15.02
N GLY A 47 -15.02 2.79 14.93
CA GLY A 47 -14.77 2.00 13.73
C GLY A 47 -14.23 0.60 14.03
N PHE A 48 -13.50 0.01 13.09
CA PHE A 48 -13.07 -1.38 13.15
C PHE A 48 -11.55 -1.47 13.26
N VAL A 49 -11.05 -2.31 14.17
CA VAL A 49 -9.62 -2.51 14.41
C VAL A 49 -9.26 -3.97 14.17
N ILE A 50 -8.12 -4.22 13.54
CA ILE A 50 -7.58 -5.57 13.39
C ILE A 50 -6.77 -5.93 14.63
N HIS A 51 -7.02 -7.10 15.21
CA HIS A 51 -6.25 -7.67 16.30
C HIS A 51 -5.46 -8.90 15.82
N LEU A 52 -4.20 -9.00 16.21
CA LEU A 52 -3.35 -10.19 16.07
C LEU A 52 -3.13 -10.77 17.45
N ASP A 53 -3.63 -11.99 17.70
CA ASP A 53 -3.63 -12.62 19.03
C ASP A 53 -4.11 -11.68 20.14
N GLY A 54 -5.22 -10.98 19.88
CA GLY A 54 -5.83 -10.05 20.81
C GLY A 54 -5.15 -8.68 20.92
N LYS A 55 -4.04 -8.41 20.22
CA LYS A 55 -3.36 -7.11 20.23
C LYS A 55 -3.69 -6.28 18.98
N PRO A 56 -4.02 -4.99 19.12
CA PRO A 56 -4.35 -4.15 17.98
C PRO A 56 -3.15 -3.95 17.05
N VAL A 57 -3.39 -4.05 15.75
CA VAL A 57 -2.43 -3.70 14.70
C VAL A 57 -2.21 -2.20 14.70
N ARG A 58 -0.95 -1.80 14.51
CA ARG A 58 -0.54 -0.41 14.42
C ARG A 58 0.10 -0.12 13.08
N THR A 59 -0.03 1.13 12.65
CA THR A 59 0.64 1.66 11.47
C THR A 59 2.13 1.92 11.78
N PRO A 60 2.99 2.11 10.76
CA PRO A 60 4.39 2.50 10.97
C PRO A 60 4.55 3.75 11.87
N ALA A 61 3.67 4.74 11.75
CA ALA A 61 3.65 5.91 12.64
C ALA A 61 3.15 5.61 14.07
N LYS A 62 2.94 4.34 14.42
CA LYS A 62 2.51 3.80 15.74
C LYS A 62 1.07 4.14 16.12
N SER A 63 0.27 4.67 15.18
CA SER A 63 -1.17 4.88 15.32
C SER A 63 -1.92 3.55 15.27
N VAL A 64 -3.07 3.46 15.93
CA VAL A 64 -3.95 2.30 15.82
C VAL A 64 -4.54 2.26 14.42
N MET A 65 -4.53 1.08 13.77
CA MET A 65 -5.13 0.90 12.46
C MET A 65 -6.66 0.82 12.58
N LEU A 66 -7.29 1.99 12.68
CA LEU A 66 -8.74 2.16 12.73
C LEU A 66 -9.29 2.32 11.31
N LEU A 67 -10.28 1.51 10.96
CA LEU A 67 -10.92 1.52 9.64
C LEU A 67 -12.40 1.87 9.74
N PRO A 68 -12.94 2.67 8.79
CA PRO A 68 -14.30 3.19 8.88
C PRO A 68 -15.38 2.13 8.59
N THR A 69 -15.01 0.99 7.99
CA THR A 69 -15.97 -0.07 7.64
C THR A 69 -15.44 -1.45 7.96
N ARG A 70 -16.34 -2.34 8.36
CA ARG A 70 -16.01 -3.75 8.62
C ARG A 70 -15.42 -4.45 7.40
N LYS A 71 -15.91 -4.10 6.20
CA LYS A 71 -15.41 -4.66 4.93
C LYS A 71 -13.93 -4.31 4.71
N ALA A 72 -13.54 -3.05 4.93
CA ALA A 72 -12.14 -2.64 4.81
C ALA A 72 -11.25 -3.36 5.83
N ALA A 73 -11.70 -3.46 7.08
CA ALA A 73 -10.97 -4.20 8.13
C ALA A 73 -10.83 -5.68 7.80
N GLN A 74 -11.88 -6.29 7.23
CA GLN A 74 -11.84 -7.69 6.82
C GLN A 74 -10.84 -7.93 5.68
N LEU A 75 -10.69 -7.00 4.73
CA LEU A 75 -9.68 -7.11 3.68
C LEU A 75 -8.26 -7.17 4.25
N VAL A 76 -7.95 -6.29 5.20
CA VAL A 76 -6.64 -6.30 5.89
C VAL A 76 -6.47 -7.58 6.73
N ALA A 77 -7.50 -7.98 7.48
CA ALA A 77 -7.46 -9.20 8.27
C ALA A 77 -7.21 -10.45 7.39
N ASN A 78 -7.82 -10.51 6.21
CA ASN A 78 -7.60 -11.60 5.26
C ASN A 78 -6.14 -11.64 4.75
N GLU A 79 -5.52 -10.48 4.52
CA GLU A 79 -4.10 -10.42 4.12
C GLU A 79 -3.18 -10.96 5.24
N PHE A 80 -3.44 -10.61 6.50
CA PHE A 80 -2.70 -11.17 7.64
C PHE A 80 -2.96 -12.67 7.80
N ALA A 81 -4.19 -13.13 7.65
CA ALA A 81 -4.54 -14.55 7.76
C ALA A 81 -3.86 -15.40 6.67
N ALA A 82 -3.71 -14.84 5.47
CA ALA A 82 -3.08 -15.49 4.32
C ALA A 82 -1.55 -15.64 4.39
N GLN A 83 -0.89 -15.02 5.38
CA GLN A 83 0.56 -15.11 5.52
C GLN A 83 1.01 -16.51 5.94
N GLY A 84 2.07 -17.03 5.32
CA GLY A 84 2.67 -18.31 5.68
C GLY A 84 3.61 -18.20 6.90
N ASP A 85 4.78 -18.82 6.81
CA ASP A 85 5.79 -18.76 7.87
C ASP A 85 6.36 -17.35 8.09
N HIS A 86 6.31 -16.51 7.06
CA HIS A 86 6.81 -15.14 7.09
C HIS A 86 5.72 -14.18 6.60
N VAL A 87 5.74 -12.97 7.15
CA VAL A 87 4.92 -11.85 6.68
C VAL A 87 5.63 -11.22 5.48
N LEU A 88 4.96 -11.25 4.33
CA LEU A 88 5.45 -10.78 3.03
C LEU A 88 4.70 -9.49 2.63
N PRO A 89 5.27 -8.29 2.85
CA PRO A 89 4.60 -7.02 2.55
C PRO A 89 4.15 -6.86 1.10
N GLU A 90 4.83 -7.50 0.15
CA GLU A 90 4.47 -7.52 -1.27
C GLU A 90 3.13 -8.22 -1.54
N THR A 91 2.71 -9.11 -0.64
CA THR A 91 1.41 -9.81 -0.70
C THR A 91 0.31 -9.10 0.07
N MET A 92 0.60 -7.93 0.65
CA MET A 92 -0.33 -7.16 1.48
C MET A 92 -0.62 -5.75 0.93
N PRO A 93 -1.15 -5.63 -0.31
CA PRO A 93 -1.42 -4.34 -0.92
C PRO A 93 -2.47 -3.49 -0.17
N VAL A 94 -3.49 -4.09 0.43
CA VAL A 94 -4.51 -3.36 1.18
C VAL A 94 -3.93 -2.77 2.45
N MET A 95 -3.14 -3.53 3.20
CA MET A 95 -2.41 -3.04 4.37
C MET A 95 -1.51 -1.85 4.02
N ARG A 96 -0.84 -1.90 2.86
CA ARG A 96 -0.03 -0.77 2.36
C ARG A 96 -0.88 0.46 2.07
N LEU A 97 -2.01 0.31 1.37
CA LEU A 97 -2.93 1.42 1.08
C LEU A 97 -3.46 2.05 2.37
N VAL A 98 -3.83 1.23 3.36
CA VAL A 98 -4.33 1.70 4.66
C VAL A 98 -3.26 2.48 5.42
N ASN A 99 -2.03 1.97 5.48
CA ASN A 99 -0.93 2.71 6.11
C ASN A 99 -0.68 4.06 5.42
N THR A 100 -0.65 4.08 4.08
CA THR A 100 -0.47 5.33 3.34
C THR A 100 -1.63 6.30 3.57
N ALA A 101 -2.86 5.81 3.65
CA ALA A 101 -4.02 6.64 3.95
C ALA A 101 -3.94 7.25 5.36
N LEU A 102 -3.59 6.46 6.37
CA LEU A 102 -3.58 6.89 7.78
C LEU A 102 -2.36 7.74 8.15
N ASP A 103 -1.17 7.36 7.70
CA ASP A 103 0.07 8.03 8.11
C ASP A 103 0.53 9.09 7.10
N GLY A 104 0.16 8.92 5.82
CA GLY A 104 0.50 9.84 4.73
C GLY A 104 -0.63 10.81 4.44
N VAL A 105 -1.64 10.35 3.70
CA VAL A 105 -2.73 11.17 3.15
C VAL A 105 -3.49 11.94 4.22
N ALA A 106 -3.76 11.33 5.39
CA ALA A 106 -4.48 12.00 6.46
C ALA A 106 -3.76 13.24 7.03
N THR A 107 -2.44 13.36 6.84
CA THR A 107 -1.67 14.53 7.31
C THR A 107 -1.83 15.74 6.39
N ASP A 108 -1.95 15.51 5.08
CA ASP A 108 -2.18 16.54 4.07
C ASP A 108 -3.06 15.99 2.93
N THR A 109 -4.37 16.01 3.17
CA THR A 109 -5.36 15.52 2.19
C THR A 109 -5.45 16.41 0.96
N GLN A 110 -5.13 17.70 1.10
CA GLN A 110 -5.25 18.68 0.04
C GLN A 110 -4.16 18.48 -1.02
N ALA A 111 -2.92 18.23 -0.61
CA ALA A 111 -1.83 17.95 -1.56
C ALA A 111 -2.12 16.73 -2.44
N VAL A 112 -2.73 15.69 -1.87
CA VAL A 112 -3.11 14.47 -2.60
C VAL A 112 -4.28 14.73 -3.54
N LEU A 113 -5.28 15.50 -3.11
CA LEU A 113 -6.40 15.91 -3.96
C LEU A 113 -5.92 16.71 -5.17
N GLU A 114 -5.02 17.67 -4.96
CA GLU A 114 -4.45 18.49 -6.03
C GLU A 114 -3.62 17.65 -7.00
N ASP A 115 -2.91 16.62 -6.52
CA ASP A 115 -2.19 15.70 -7.40
C ASP A 115 -3.12 14.89 -8.29
N ILE A 116 -4.23 14.40 -7.75
CA ILE A 116 -5.27 13.70 -8.54
C ILE A 116 -5.86 14.64 -9.60
N GLN A 117 -6.13 15.91 -9.24
CA GLN A 117 -6.64 16.90 -10.19
C GLN A 117 -5.65 17.24 -11.30
N ARG A 118 -4.34 17.23 -11.01
CA ARG A 118 -3.31 17.38 -12.05
C ARG A 118 -3.42 16.29 -13.10
N PHE A 119 -3.63 15.04 -12.71
CA PHE A 119 -3.86 13.94 -13.67
C PHE A 119 -5.11 14.15 -14.52
N ALA A 120 -6.22 14.63 -13.95
CA ALA A 120 -7.41 14.93 -14.73
C ALA A 120 -7.17 16.02 -15.79
N SER A 121 -6.28 16.98 -15.50
CA SER A 121 -5.91 18.07 -16.43
C SER A 121 -5.06 17.59 -17.61
N CYS A 122 -4.38 16.46 -17.46
CA CYS A 122 -3.56 15.85 -18.51
C CYS A 122 -3.82 14.35 -18.64
N ASP A 123 -5.10 13.94 -18.57
CA ASP A 123 -5.45 12.53 -18.57
C ASP A 123 -5.05 11.86 -19.90
N MET A 124 -4.49 10.66 -19.80
CA MET A 124 -4.06 9.86 -20.94
C MET A 124 -5.18 9.64 -21.96
N VAL A 125 -6.43 9.55 -21.52
CA VAL A 125 -7.57 9.36 -22.43
C VAL A 125 -7.87 10.59 -23.28
N PHE A 126 -7.32 11.77 -22.97
CA PHE A 126 -7.44 12.97 -23.80
C PHE A 126 -6.29 13.12 -24.82
N TYR A 127 -5.16 12.42 -24.64
CA TYR A 127 -4.04 12.45 -25.58
C TYR A 127 -4.14 11.31 -26.60
N ARG A 128 -4.83 11.60 -27.71
CA ARG A 128 -5.08 10.62 -28.78
C ARG A 128 -3.94 10.59 -29.79
N ALA A 129 -3.73 9.42 -30.38
CA ALA A 129 -2.81 9.26 -31.49
C ALA A 129 -3.46 9.78 -32.78
N ASP A 130 -2.67 10.39 -33.66
CA ASP A 130 -3.12 10.78 -35.01
C ASP A 130 -2.98 9.65 -36.04
N ALA A 131 -2.08 8.70 -35.77
CA ALA A 131 -1.77 7.56 -36.63
C ALA A 131 -1.08 6.43 -35.84
N PRO A 132 -1.09 5.18 -36.34
CA PRO A 132 -1.82 4.69 -37.51
C PRO A 132 -3.33 4.59 -37.24
N LYS A 133 -4.15 4.57 -38.31
CA LYS A 133 -5.62 4.51 -38.23
C LYS A 133 -6.15 3.42 -37.28
N THR A 134 -5.49 2.26 -37.28
CA THR A 134 -5.84 1.12 -36.43
C THR A 134 -5.70 1.41 -34.93
N LEU A 135 -4.74 2.26 -34.54
CA LEU A 135 -4.59 2.71 -33.15
C LEU A 135 -5.67 3.73 -32.78
N VAL A 136 -5.95 4.68 -33.68
CA VAL A 136 -7.00 5.69 -33.48
C VAL A 136 -8.36 5.03 -33.26
N GLU A 137 -8.73 4.10 -34.14
CA GLU A 137 -9.98 3.35 -34.05
C GLU A 137 -10.06 2.53 -32.74
N ARG A 138 -8.95 1.93 -32.31
CA ARG A 138 -8.90 1.18 -31.06
C ARG A 138 -9.04 2.07 -29.83
N GLN A 139 -8.37 3.23 -29.82
CA GLN A 139 -8.50 4.22 -28.75
C GLN A 139 -9.93 4.73 -28.65
N ALA A 140 -10.54 5.15 -29.76
CA ALA A 140 -11.94 5.60 -29.78
C ALA A 140 -12.88 4.52 -29.22
N LEU A 141 -12.81 3.30 -29.75
CA LEU A 141 -13.69 2.19 -29.35
C LEU A 141 -13.63 1.86 -27.85
N THR A 142 -12.45 2.01 -27.21
CA THR A 142 -12.27 1.61 -25.80
C THR A 142 -12.23 2.76 -24.80
N TRP A 143 -11.89 3.98 -25.22
CA TRP A 143 -11.75 5.13 -24.33
C TRP A 143 -12.92 6.10 -24.40
N ASP A 144 -13.61 6.23 -25.53
CA ASP A 144 -14.76 7.14 -25.65
C ASP A 144 -15.89 6.76 -24.65
N PRO A 145 -16.23 5.48 -24.41
CA PRO A 145 -17.26 5.12 -23.42
C PRO A 145 -16.94 5.49 -21.96
N VAL A 146 -15.69 5.85 -21.65
CA VAL A 146 -15.29 6.32 -20.31
C VAL A 146 -15.49 7.84 -20.19
N LEU A 147 -15.56 8.55 -21.32
CA LEU A 147 -15.71 10.01 -21.40
C LEU A 147 -17.17 10.45 -21.57
N ASP A 148 -18.00 9.62 -22.21
CA ASP A 148 -19.44 9.84 -22.42
C ASP A 148 -20.26 9.67 -21.13
#